data_AF-A0A7S1U9C6-F1
#
_entry.id   AF-A0A7S1U9C6-F1
#
_cell.length_a   1.000
_cell.length_b   1.000
_cell.length_c   1.000
_cell.angle_alpha   90.00
_cell.angle_beta   90.00
_cell.angle_gamma   90.00
#
_symmetry.space_group_name_H-M   'P 1'
#
loop_
_entity.id
_entity.type
_entity.pdbx_description
1 polymer ?
#
loop_
_entity_poly.entity_id
_entity_poly.type
_entity_poly.pdbx_seq_one_letter_code
_entity_poly.pdbx_strand_id
1 'polypeptide(L)'
;AREYDQQKRAAVERHAGGGEEGVFWRRALQEPHGFCEGPPQIVDNGIEPLDVQQGALGDCWFMCALASVSEFPFLVLKLIRAEGVADKGLYRVMLHKHGRWISITVDDYFPCHASGKPIFSRAHGDELWVLLLEKAYAKAHGSYYALRGGWARE
;
A
#
# COMPACT_ATOMS: atom_id res chain seq x y z
N ALA A 1 1.31 14.24 -2.86
CA ALA A 1 1.24 14.07 -1.39
C ALA A 1 0.08 14.86 -0.76
N ARG A 2 0.08 16.20 -0.80
CA ARG A 2 -1.04 17.00 -0.22
C ARG A 2 -2.40 16.68 -0.87
N GLU A 3 -2.41 16.54 -2.19
CA GLU A 3 -3.59 16.17 -2.96
C GLU A 3 -4.13 14.78 -2.56
N TYR A 4 -3.26 13.77 -2.48
CA TYR A 4 -3.61 12.43 -1.98
C TYR A 4 -4.32 12.48 -0.63
N ASP A 5 -3.76 13.23 0.33
CA ASP A 5 -4.32 13.32 1.67
C ASP A 5 -5.70 14.02 1.68
N GLN A 6 -5.93 15.00 0.79
CA GLN A 6 -7.23 15.64 0.60
C GLN A 6 -8.26 14.69 -0.02
N GLN A 7 -7.88 13.98 -1.10
CA GLN A 7 -8.75 13.00 -1.75
C GLN A 7 -9.16 11.87 -0.80
N LYS A 8 -8.20 11.36 -0.03
CA LYS A 8 -8.43 10.33 0.99
C LYS A 8 -9.41 10.83 2.06
N ARG A 9 -9.23 12.05 2.60
CA ARG A 9 -10.17 12.64 3.57
C ARG A 9 -11.57 12.76 3.01
N ALA A 10 -11.71 13.30 1.80
CA ALA A 10 -13.00 13.43 1.14
C ALA A 10 -13.68 12.07 0.87
N ALA A 11 -12.90 11.02 0.55
CA ALA A 11 -13.44 9.67 0.35
C ALA A 11 -13.96 9.06 1.67
N VAL A 12 -13.28 9.32 2.78
CA VAL A 12 -13.68 8.88 4.12
C VAL A 12 -14.96 9.58 4.57
N GLU A 13 -15.06 10.89 4.36
CA GLU A 13 -16.25 11.68 4.70
C GLU A 13 -17.51 11.24 3.93
N ARG A 14 -17.37 10.90 2.63
CA ARG A 14 -18.49 10.40 1.81
C ARG A 14 -19.02 9.04 2.26
N HIS A 15 -18.17 8.21 2.86
CA HIS A 15 -18.55 6.87 3.31
C HIS A 15 -19.46 6.86 4.53
N ALA A 16 -19.52 7.95 5.30
CA ALA A 16 -20.49 8.11 6.38
C ALA A 16 -21.95 8.20 5.88
N GLY A 17 -22.18 8.28 4.55
CA GLY A 17 -23.48 8.52 3.92
C GLY A 17 -24.26 7.32 3.37
N GLY A 18 -23.72 6.09 3.38
CA GLY A 18 -24.46 4.85 3.02
C GLY A 18 -24.93 4.72 1.56
N GLY A 19 -24.29 3.84 0.78
CA GLY A 19 -24.76 3.39 -0.54
C GLY A 19 -23.87 2.27 -1.12
N GLU A 20 -24.49 1.17 -1.56
CA GLU A 20 -23.82 -0.06 -2.02
C GLU A 20 -23.27 0.06 -3.46
N GLU A 21 -21.95 0.19 -3.54
CA GLU A 21 -20.95 -0.09 -4.61
C GLU A 21 -19.78 0.90 -4.44
N GLY A 22 -19.23 0.92 -3.22
CA GLY A 22 -18.28 1.93 -2.76
C GLY A 22 -16.87 1.40 -2.52
N VAL A 23 -15.92 2.33 -2.50
CA VAL A 23 -14.55 2.11 -1.99
C VAL A 23 -14.52 2.42 -0.50
N PHE A 24 -14.40 1.38 0.34
CA PHE A 24 -14.40 1.48 1.79
C PHE A 24 -12.98 1.63 2.29
N TRP A 25 -12.67 2.67 3.06
CA TRP A 25 -11.35 2.75 3.69
C TRP A 25 -11.37 2.01 5.02
N ARG A 26 -10.44 1.07 5.22
CA ARG A 26 -10.32 0.22 6.43
C ARG A 26 -8.90 0.15 6.95
N ARG A 27 -8.73 0.02 8.27
CA ARG A 27 -7.41 -0.03 8.92
C ARG A 27 -6.98 -1.47 9.10
N ALA A 28 -5.83 -1.85 8.54
CA ALA A 28 -5.36 -3.23 8.64
C ALA A 28 -5.21 -3.69 10.10
N LEU A 29 -4.69 -2.84 11.00
CA LEU A 29 -4.47 -3.22 12.40
C LEU A 29 -5.76 -3.26 13.24
N GLN A 30 -6.83 -2.59 12.82
CA GLN A 30 -8.11 -2.54 13.57
C GLN A 30 -9.16 -3.49 13.01
N GLU A 31 -9.13 -3.69 11.69
CA GLU A 31 -10.06 -4.52 10.94
C GLU A 31 -9.28 -5.53 10.08
N PRO A 32 -8.50 -6.44 10.69
CA PRO A 32 -7.59 -7.32 9.94
C PRO A 32 -8.33 -8.29 9.01
N HIS A 33 -9.59 -8.62 9.35
CA HIS A 33 -10.43 -9.49 8.54
C HIS A 33 -10.64 -8.92 7.13
N GLY A 34 -10.09 -9.63 6.15
CA GLY A 34 -10.11 -9.27 4.73
C GLY A 34 -8.77 -8.78 4.19
N PHE A 35 -7.87 -8.30 5.05
CA PHE A 35 -6.47 -8.05 4.71
C PHE A 35 -5.63 -9.32 4.83
N CYS A 36 -5.78 -9.96 5.99
CA CYS A 36 -4.96 -11.05 6.49
C CYS A 36 -5.89 -12.06 7.19
N GLU A 37 -5.45 -13.32 7.32
CA GLU A 37 -6.16 -14.32 8.13
C GLU A 37 -5.76 -14.18 9.61
N GLY A 38 -4.48 -13.88 9.86
CA GLY A 38 -3.91 -13.60 11.17
C GLY A 38 -3.59 -12.10 11.40
N PRO A 39 -2.82 -11.79 12.45
CA PRO A 39 -2.46 -10.42 12.79
C PRO A 39 -1.50 -9.84 11.75
N PRO A 40 -1.83 -8.68 11.12
CA PRO A 40 -0.99 -8.12 10.07
C PRO A 40 0.44 -7.80 10.54
N GLN A 41 1.40 -8.23 9.74
CA GLN A 41 2.82 -7.97 9.88
C GLN A 41 3.29 -7.06 8.73
N ILE A 42 4.43 -6.40 8.89
CA ILE A 42 5.05 -5.74 7.72
C ILE A 42 5.53 -6.82 6.74
N VAL A 43 6.14 -7.87 7.27
CA VAL A 43 6.69 -9.05 6.57
C VAL A 43 6.39 -10.28 7.44
N ASP A 44 5.96 -11.38 6.84
CA ASP A 44 5.59 -12.66 7.41
C ASP A 44 6.28 -13.78 6.62
N ASN A 45 7.19 -14.49 7.27
CA ASN A 45 7.97 -15.60 6.70
C ASN A 45 8.94 -15.26 5.54
N GLY A 46 9.21 -13.99 5.26
CA GLY A 46 10.25 -13.59 4.31
C GLY A 46 9.70 -12.62 3.28
N ILE A 47 10.50 -12.22 2.29
CA ILE A 47 10.02 -11.41 1.19
C ILE A 47 10.27 -12.21 -0.08
N GLU A 48 9.21 -12.52 -0.80
CA GLU A 48 9.21 -13.33 -1.99
C GLU A 48 8.47 -12.62 -3.14
N PRO A 49 8.87 -12.84 -4.40
CA PRO A 49 8.12 -12.32 -5.55
C PRO A 49 6.66 -12.74 -5.58
N LEU A 50 6.34 -13.92 -5.02
CA LEU A 50 4.98 -14.46 -4.96
C LEU A 50 4.07 -13.70 -3.99
N ASP A 51 4.64 -12.89 -3.09
CA ASP A 51 3.85 -12.03 -2.22
C ASP A 51 3.18 -10.91 -3.02
N VAL A 52 3.74 -10.50 -4.16
CA VAL A 52 3.21 -9.39 -4.94
C VAL A 52 1.97 -9.80 -5.74
N GLN A 53 0.79 -9.42 -5.24
CA GLN A 53 -0.47 -9.69 -5.91
C GLN A 53 -1.12 -8.38 -6.38
N GLN A 54 -1.20 -8.22 -7.71
CA GLN A 54 -1.89 -7.09 -8.31
C GLN A 54 -3.42 -7.18 -8.09
N GLY A 55 -4.03 -6.06 -7.75
CA GLY A 55 -5.48 -5.89 -7.67
C GLY A 55 -6.07 -5.20 -8.89
N ALA A 56 -7.07 -4.34 -8.68
CA ALA A 56 -7.85 -3.71 -9.74
C ALA A 56 -7.20 -2.47 -10.38
N LEU A 57 -5.99 -2.09 -9.96
CA LEU A 57 -5.25 -0.96 -10.51
C LEU A 57 -4.42 -1.39 -11.72
N GLY A 58 -4.37 -0.53 -12.75
CA GLY A 58 -3.58 -0.75 -13.96
C GLY A 58 -2.11 -0.36 -13.80
N ASP A 59 -1.49 -0.74 -12.68
CA ASP A 59 -0.11 -0.42 -12.30
C ASP A 59 0.79 -1.67 -12.28
N CYS A 60 0.48 -2.65 -13.13
CA CYS A 60 1.27 -3.88 -13.30
C CYS A 60 2.78 -3.60 -13.48
N TRP A 61 3.13 -2.49 -14.13
CA TRP A 61 4.51 -2.05 -14.30
C TRP A 61 5.24 -1.84 -12.96
N PHE A 62 4.54 -1.33 -11.95
CA PHE A 62 5.05 -1.11 -10.61
C PHE A 62 5.07 -2.43 -9.82
N MET A 63 4.03 -3.25 -9.94
CA MET A 63 3.98 -4.58 -9.32
C MET A 63 5.11 -5.49 -9.82
N CYS A 64 5.37 -5.52 -11.13
CA CYS A 64 6.50 -6.27 -11.70
C CYS A 64 7.85 -5.74 -11.19
N ALA A 65 7.99 -4.43 -10.99
CA ALA A 65 9.19 -3.84 -10.42
C ALA A 65 9.36 -4.27 -8.95
N LEU A 66 8.29 -4.25 -8.15
CA LEU A 66 8.33 -4.75 -6.76
C LEU A 66 8.70 -6.23 -6.69
N ALA A 67 8.09 -7.08 -7.52
CA ALA A 67 8.42 -8.50 -7.61
C ALA A 67 9.88 -8.76 -8.05
N SER A 68 10.46 -7.86 -8.85
CA SER A 68 11.87 -7.95 -9.22
C SER A 68 12.81 -7.54 -8.07
N VAL A 69 12.40 -6.55 -7.26
CA VAL A 69 13.19 -6.10 -6.11
C VAL A 69 13.08 -7.06 -4.92
N SER A 70 11.97 -7.79 -4.78
CA SER A 70 11.78 -8.81 -3.73
C SER A 70 12.74 -9.99 -3.83
N GLU A 71 13.33 -10.26 -5.00
CA GLU A 71 14.49 -11.17 -5.16
C GLU A 71 15.69 -10.75 -4.28
N PHE A 72 15.70 -9.50 -3.82
CA PHE A 72 16.70 -8.96 -2.88
C PHE A 72 15.99 -8.45 -1.61
N PRO A 73 15.56 -9.35 -0.69
CA PRO A 73 14.75 -8.99 0.48
C PRO A 73 15.31 -7.83 1.32
N PHE A 74 16.64 -7.78 1.46
CA PHE A 74 17.32 -6.72 2.21
C PHE A 74 17.13 -5.32 1.61
N LEU A 75 16.87 -5.21 0.30
CA LEU A 75 16.55 -3.93 -0.35
C LEU A 75 15.14 -3.50 0.02
N VAL A 76 14.16 -4.42 -0.06
CA VAL A 76 12.77 -4.13 0.31
C VAL A 76 12.67 -3.70 1.78
N LEU A 77 13.35 -4.41 2.68
CA LEU A 77 13.40 -4.04 4.11
C LEU A 77 14.00 -2.64 4.35
N LYS A 78 14.94 -2.18 3.51
CA LYS A 78 15.48 -0.81 3.60
C LYS A 78 14.49 0.26 3.16
N LEU A 79 13.50 -0.10 2.33
CA LEU A 79 12.48 0.83 1.85
C LEU A 79 11.46 1.13 2.95
N ILE A 80 11.17 0.20 3.87
CA ILE A 80 10.15 0.38 4.90
C ILE A 80 10.79 0.56 6.28
N ARG A 81 10.55 1.71 6.90
CA ARG A 81 11.00 2.04 8.26
C ARG A 81 9.78 2.25 9.15
N ALA A 82 9.65 1.44 10.20
CA ALA A 82 8.51 1.48 11.12
C ALA A 82 8.91 1.45 12.60
N GLU A 83 10.17 1.77 12.90
CA GLU A 83 10.76 1.74 14.24
C GLU A 83 9.90 2.55 15.24
N GLY A 84 9.31 1.84 16.22
CA GLY A 84 8.59 2.41 17.36
C GLY A 84 7.22 3.02 17.08
N VAL A 85 6.68 2.88 15.86
CA VAL A 85 5.36 3.43 15.48
C VAL A 85 4.49 2.50 14.64
N ALA A 86 4.97 1.30 14.29
CA ALA A 86 4.20 0.30 13.53
C ALA A 86 2.90 -0.10 14.24
N ASP A 87 2.95 -0.23 15.57
CA ASP A 87 1.80 -0.52 16.45
C ASP A 87 0.71 0.55 16.40
N LYS A 88 1.07 1.76 15.95
CA LYS A 88 0.15 2.89 15.74
C LYS A 88 -0.33 3.00 14.30
N GLY A 89 -0.01 2.01 13.46
CA GLY A 89 -0.37 1.97 12.05
C GLY A 89 0.30 3.07 11.23
N LEU A 90 1.52 3.50 11.59
CA LEU A 90 2.29 4.51 10.87
C LEU A 90 3.61 3.94 10.36
N TYR A 91 3.91 4.22 9.09
CA TYR A 91 5.07 3.67 8.41
C TYR A 91 5.73 4.74 7.56
N ARG A 92 7.06 4.69 7.47
CA ARG A 92 7.84 5.55 6.60
C ARG A 92 8.42 4.73 5.47
N VAL A 93 8.13 5.13 4.24
CA VAL A 93 8.66 4.50 3.05
C VAL A 93 9.69 5.41 2.39
N MET A 94 10.85 4.85 2.05
CA MET A 94 11.91 5.52 1.31
C MET A 94 11.72 5.23 -0.18
N LEU A 95 11.55 6.27 -0.99
CA LEU A 95 11.47 6.18 -2.44
C LEU A 95 12.62 6.94 -3.06
N HIS A 96 13.14 6.46 -4.19
CA HIS A 96 14.13 7.18 -4.97
C HIS A 96 13.44 7.84 -6.17
N LYS A 97 13.24 9.16 -6.11
CA LYS A 97 12.50 9.92 -7.13
C LYS A 97 13.31 11.11 -7.60
N HIS A 98 13.45 11.27 -8.91
CA HIS A 98 14.26 12.34 -9.54
C HIS A 98 15.70 12.42 -9.01
N GLY A 99 16.36 11.27 -8.84
CA GLY A 99 17.75 11.21 -8.37
C GLY A 99 17.94 11.49 -6.88
N ARG A 100 16.88 11.52 -6.07
CA ARG A 100 16.94 11.81 -4.64
C ARG A 100 16.11 10.82 -3.84
N TRP A 101 16.63 10.43 -2.68
CA TRP A 101 15.86 9.72 -1.68
C TRP A 101 14.86 10.66 -1.01
N ILE A 102 13.59 10.29 -1.06
CA ILE A 102 12.49 10.98 -0.38
C ILE A 102 11.83 10.04 0.62
N SER A 103 11.34 10.60 1.71
CA SER A 103 10.64 9.86 2.76
C SER A 103 9.15 10.18 2.70
N ILE A 104 8.31 9.16 2.51
CA ILE A 104 6.85 9.27 2.49
C ILE A 104 6.28 8.58 3.72
N THR A 105 5.53 9.31 4.54
CA THR A 105 4.78 8.72 5.65
C THR A 105 3.39 8.28 5.17
N VAL A 106 3.07 7.02 5.42
CA VAL A 106 1.77 6.39 5.16
C VAL A 106 1.23 5.75 6.44
N ASP A 107 -0.08 5.56 6.49
CA ASP A 107 -0.74 4.79 7.55
C ASP A 107 -1.21 3.42 7.04
N ASP A 108 -1.80 2.60 7.91
CA ASP A 108 -2.41 1.31 7.60
C ASP A 108 -3.85 1.39 7.07
N TYR A 109 -4.31 2.58 6.67
CA TYR A 109 -5.69 2.80 6.24
C TYR A 109 -5.82 2.69 4.72
N PHE A 110 -6.36 1.58 4.21
CA PHE A 110 -6.34 1.24 2.78
C PHE A 110 -7.73 1.23 2.13
N PRO A 111 -7.81 1.47 0.81
CA PRO A 111 -9.02 1.26 0.02
C PRO A 111 -9.35 -0.23 -0.13
N CYS A 112 -10.55 -0.61 0.31
CA CYS A 112 -11.06 -1.98 0.35
C CYS A 112 -12.45 -2.08 -0.30
N HIS A 113 -12.76 -3.28 -0.78
CA HIS A 113 -14.13 -3.65 -1.13
C HIS A 113 -15.00 -3.73 0.14
N ALA A 114 -16.32 -3.82 -0.04
CA ALA A 114 -17.26 -4.05 1.07
C ALA A 114 -16.91 -5.32 1.89
N SER A 115 -16.28 -6.31 1.24
CA SER A 115 -15.78 -7.53 1.88
C SER A 115 -14.56 -7.33 2.78
N GLY A 116 -13.97 -6.13 2.83
CA GLY A 116 -12.74 -5.83 3.57
C GLY A 116 -11.46 -6.09 2.80
N LYS A 117 -11.52 -6.78 1.65
CA LYS A 117 -10.35 -7.07 0.82
C LYS A 117 -9.77 -5.80 0.17
N PRO A 118 -8.45 -5.57 0.22
CA PRO A 118 -7.79 -4.48 -0.50
C PRO A 118 -8.11 -4.48 -1.99
N ILE A 119 -8.30 -3.28 -2.56
CA ILE A 119 -8.70 -3.09 -3.97
C ILE A 119 -7.47 -3.13 -4.91
N PHE A 120 -6.37 -2.47 -4.55
CA PHE A 120 -5.30 -2.12 -5.50
C PHE A 120 -4.13 -3.10 -5.53
N SER A 121 -3.60 -3.48 -4.36
CA SER A 121 -2.63 -4.57 -4.21
C SER A 121 -2.98 -5.41 -3.01
N ARG A 122 -2.47 -6.66 -3.00
CA ARG A 122 -2.51 -7.58 -1.87
C ARG A 122 -1.14 -8.17 -1.67
N ALA A 123 -0.91 -8.70 -0.48
CA ALA A 123 0.23 -9.55 -0.20
C ALA A 123 -0.23 -11.00 0.01
N HIS A 124 0.66 -11.97 -0.17
CA HIS A 124 0.41 -13.34 0.28
C HIS A 124 0.60 -13.40 1.81
N GLY A 125 -0.18 -14.23 2.50
CA GLY A 125 -0.12 -14.35 3.96
C GLY A 125 -0.60 -13.10 4.70
N ASP A 126 -0.03 -12.86 5.87
CA ASP A 126 -0.45 -11.77 6.77
C ASP A 126 0.41 -10.50 6.62
N GLU A 127 0.90 -10.22 5.41
CA GLU A 127 1.87 -9.16 5.14
C GLU A 127 1.25 -7.84 4.63
N LEU A 128 1.96 -6.73 4.87
CA LEU A 128 1.54 -5.39 4.43
C LEU A 128 2.56 -4.68 3.53
N TRP A 129 3.77 -5.20 3.36
CA TRP A 129 4.84 -4.46 2.67
C TRP A 129 4.46 -4.02 1.25
N VAL A 130 3.78 -4.88 0.47
CA VAL A 130 3.33 -4.57 -0.90
C VAL A 130 2.37 -3.37 -0.89
N LEU A 131 1.34 -3.44 -0.03
CA LEU A 131 0.32 -2.40 0.10
C LEU A 131 0.93 -1.07 0.57
N LEU A 132 1.89 -1.12 1.50
CA LEU A 132 2.58 0.06 2.02
C LEU A 132 3.42 0.75 0.96
N LEU A 133 4.17 -0.02 0.15
CA LEU A 133 4.99 0.51 -0.93
C LEU A 133 4.14 1.12 -2.06
N GLU A 134 3.11 0.41 -2.53
CA GLU A 134 2.15 0.92 -3.52
C GLU A 134 1.51 2.22 -3.04
N LYS A 135 1.04 2.25 -1.80
CA LYS A 135 0.42 3.43 -1.22
C LYS A 135 1.38 4.61 -1.12
N ALA A 136 2.62 4.37 -0.70
CA ALA A 136 3.63 5.43 -0.63
C ALA A 136 3.94 6.00 -2.01
N TYR A 137 4.03 5.12 -3.01
CA TYR A 137 4.27 5.50 -4.40
C TYR A 137 3.08 6.30 -4.97
N ALA A 138 1.85 5.83 -4.77
CA ALA A 138 0.62 6.57 -5.08
C ALA A 138 0.58 7.95 -4.43
N LYS A 139 0.93 8.04 -3.13
CA LYS A 139 0.98 9.33 -2.41
C LYS A 139 2.05 10.27 -2.96
N ALA A 140 3.20 9.75 -3.40
CA ALA A 140 4.25 10.52 -4.06
C ALA A 140 3.85 11.00 -5.48
N HIS A 141 2.90 10.32 -6.12
CA HIS A 141 2.38 10.64 -7.46
C HIS A 141 1.05 11.40 -7.44
N GLY A 142 0.40 11.52 -6.29
CA GLY A 142 -0.77 12.37 -6.08
C GLY A 142 -2.06 11.58 -5.80
N SER A 143 -2.21 10.39 -6.38
CA SER A 143 -3.33 9.48 -6.14
C SER A 143 -2.96 8.06 -6.57
N TYR A 144 -3.76 7.05 -6.20
CA TYR A 144 -3.62 5.70 -6.77
C TYR A 144 -3.88 5.72 -8.28
N TYR A 145 -4.85 6.50 -8.75
CA TYR A 145 -5.18 6.58 -10.18
C TYR A 145 -4.01 7.10 -11.03
N ALA A 146 -3.16 7.95 -10.45
CA ALA A 146 -1.95 8.46 -11.11
C ALA A 146 -0.92 7.37 -11.45
N LEU A 147 -1.07 6.14 -10.92
CA LEU A 147 -0.20 5.01 -11.22
C LEU A 147 -0.67 4.20 -12.44
N ARG A 148 -1.86 4.46 -12.99
CA ARG A 148 -2.37 3.72 -14.15
C ARG A 148 -1.54 4.01 -15.40
N GLY A 149 -1.05 2.95 -16.04
CA GLY A 149 -0.40 3.03 -17.36
C GLY A 149 1.01 3.62 -17.37
N GLY A 150 1.77 3.48 -16.27
CA GLY A 150 3.18 3.87 -16.21
C GLY A 150 4.14 2.83 -16.80
N TRP A 151 5.45 3.07 -16.61
CA TRP A 151 6.52 2.24 -17.18
C TRP A 151 7.44 1.69 -16.08
N ALA A 152 7.86 0.42 -16.19
CA ALA A 152 8.71 -0.26 -15.20
C ALA A 152 10.07 0.40 -14.89
N ARG A 153 10.48 1.41 -15.69
CA ARG A 153 11.73 2.16 -15.52
C ARG A 153 11.58 3.48 -14.74
N GLU A 154 10.36 3.81 -14.31
CA GLU A 154 10.06 5.04 -13.56
C GLU A 154 10.49 5.00 -12.09
#